data_AF-A0A0C9VXN9-F1
#
_entry.id   AF-A0A0C9VXN9-F1
#
_cell.length_a   1.000
_cell.length_b   1.000
_cell.length_c   1.000
_cell.angle_alpha   90.00
_cell.angle_beta   90.00
_cell.angle_gamma   90.00
#
_symmetry.space_group_name_H-M   'P 1'
#
loop_
_entity.id
_entity.type
_entity.pdbx_description
1 polymer ?
#
loop_
_entity_poly.entity_id
_entity_poly.type
_entity_poly.pdbx_seq_one_letter_code
_entity_poly.pdbx_strand_id
1 'polypeptide(L)'
;MERLRGTGWSTLYEPTPGEEGCGGYTLAFVSPWQKKLIGEYADTVCLDSTHNTCKGMDKEKVFLNTVLTQDRVTGKGVPLAFMLTNYESHCPLEHFLKWLRQECSFEPESIMIDCSDTKALGINKSFPDRAIMIIYCYWHLWQAWEKNITSKITFKGVRRKEARAELLKDLQDALGRLLHAGTAEDFETHWEFM
;
A
#
# COMPACT_ATOMS: atom_id res chain seq x y z
N MET A 1 18.73 0.46 18.29
CA MET A 1 18.52 1.77 17.64
C MET A 1 19.76 2.66 17.69
N GLU A 2 20.36 2.92 18.85
CA GLU A 2 21.55 3.80 18.96
C GLU A 2 22.72 3.39 18.06
N ARG A 3 23.01 2.09 17.95
CA ARG A 3 24.05 1.57 17.03
C ARG A 3 23.79 1.96 15.56
N LEU A 4 22.52 1.98 15.12
CA LEU A 4 22.16 2.37 13.75
C LEU A 4 22.28 3.89 13.57
N ARG A 5 21.85 4.67 14.57
CA ARG A 5 22.05 6.13 14.55
C ARG A 5 23.54 6.47 14.44
N GLY A 6 24.41 5.74 15.15
CA GLY A 6 25.86 5.89 15.08
C GLY A 6 26.47 5.62 13.70
N THR A 7 25.75 4.94 12.79
CA THR A 7 26.17 4.72 11.39
C THR A 7 25.42 5.61 10.39
N GLY A 8 24.73 6.65 10.88
CA GLY A 8 24.03 7.65 10.05
C GLY A 8 22.60 7.26 9.65
N TRP A 9 22.05 6.18 10.18
CA TRP A 9 20.65 5.81 9.91
C TRP A 9 19.69 6.74 10.66
N SER A 10 18.58 7.09 10.02
CA SER A 10 17.44 7.65 10.74
C SER A 10 16.60 6.51 11.31
N THR A 11 16.22 6.63 12.58
CA THR A 11 15.41 5.62 13.25
C THR A 11 14.35 6.24 14.13
N LEU A 12 13.17 5.62 14.20
CA LEU A 12 12.08 5.94 15.12
C LEU A 12 11.79 4.70 15.96
N TYR A 13 11.63 4.84 17.27
CA TYR A 13 11.05 3.80 18.10
C TYR A 13 10.37 4.43 19.30
N GLU A 14 9.07 4.67 19.17
CA GLU A 14 8.28 5.43 20.12
C GLU A 14 6.87 4.85 20.22
N PRO A 15 6.15 5.07 21.34
CA PRO A 15 4.72 4.81 21.40
C PRO A 15 4.00 5.53 20.26
N THR A 16 3.00 4.89 19.67
CA THR A 16 2.20 5.49 18.60
C THR A 16 1.27 6.56 19.20
N PRO A 17 1.37 7.83 18.77
CA PRO A 17 0.44 8.87 19.20
C PRO A 17 -1.02 8.51 18.91
N GLY A 18 -1.89 8.63 19.91
CA GLY A 18 -3.31 8.27 19.82
C GLY A 18 -3.62 6.79 20.05
N GLU A 19 -2.60 5.95 20.31
CA GLU A 19 -2.75 4.53 20.67
C GLU A 19 -2.03 4.17 21.99
N GLU A 20 -1.71 5.16 22.81
CA GLU A 20 -0.94 4.99 24.05
C GLU A 20 -1.66 4.06 25.02
N GLY A 21 -3.00 4.18 25.11
CA GLY A 21 -3.83 3.32 25.97
C GLY A 21 -3.89 1.86 25.54
N CYS A 22 -3.46 1.55 24.31
CA CYS A 22 -3.45 0.21 23.74
C CYS A 22 -2.04 -0.39 23.62
N GLY A 23 -0.99 0.35 24.03
CA GLY A 23 0.39 -0.09 23.87
C GLY A 23 0.85 -0.15 22.41
N GLY A 24 0.28 0.70 21.54
CA GLY A 24 0.73 0.82 20.15
C GLY A 24 2.13 1.41 20.06
N TYR A 25 2.97 0.89 19.16
CA TYR A 25 4.29 1.45 18.88
C TYR A 25 4.57 1.59 17.39
N THR A 26 5.39 2.58 17.07
CA THR A 26 5.93 2.79 15.72
C THR A 26 7.43 2.61 15.78
N LEU A 27 7.95 1.62 15.04
CA LEU A 27 9.38 1.42 14.84
C LEU A 27 9.69 1.66 13.36
N ALA A 28 10.54 2.64 13.04
CA ALA A 28 10.93 2.89 11.66
C ALA A 28 12.43 3.05 11.51
N PHE A 29 12.95 2.78 10.31
CA PHE A 29 14.35 3.01 10.00
C PHE A 29 14.58 3.26 8.51
N VAL A 30 15.56 4.13 8.24
CA VAL A 30 15.98 4.53 6.90
C VAL A 30 17.51 4.63 6.88
N SER A 31 18.14 3.88 5.98
CA SER A 31 19.59 3.92 5.79
C SER A 31 20.06 5.20 5.09
N PRO A 32 21.33 5.59 5.22
CA PRO A 32 21.88 6.73 4.48
C PRO A 32 21.70 6.65 2.96
N TRP A 33 21.77 5.45 2.39
CA TRP A 33 21.55 5.24 0.96
C TRP A 33 20.08 5.47 0.58
N GLN A 34 19.15 4.93 1.36
CA GLN A 34 17.72 5.15 1.15
C GLN A 34 17.32 6.63 1.26
N LYS A 35 17.93 7.40 2.17
CA LYS A 35 17.71 8.85 2.23
C LYS A 35 18.07 9.56 0.92
N LYS A 36 19.17 9.14 0.27
CA LYS A 36 19.54 9.67 -1.05
C LYS A 36 18.48 9.31 -2.10
N LEU A 37 18.03 8.06 -2.10
CA LEU A 37 16.97 7.62 -3.01
C LEU A 37 15.64 8.35 -2.80
N ILE A 38 15.30 8.68 -1.54
CA ILE A 38 14.11 9.49 -1.25
C ILE A 38 14.20 10.84 -1.95
N GLY A 39 15.36 11.51 -1.89
CA GLY A 39 15.57 12.79 -2.56
C GLY A 39 15.53 12.73 -4.09
N GLU A 40 15.77 11.56 -4.68
CA GLU A 40 15.86 11.40 -6.13
C GLU A 40 14.58 10.82 -6.76
N TYR A 41 13.92 9.86 -6.10
CA TYR A 41 12.91 8.97 -6.69
C TYR A 41 11.59 8.89 -5.91
N ALA A 42 11.37 9.73 -4.89
CA ALA A 42 10.15 9.67 -4.07
C ALA A 42 8.95 10.46 -4.63
N ASP A 43 8.94 10.83 -5.91
CA ASP A 43 7.81 11.54 -6.54
C ASP A 43 6.53 10.68 -6.56
N THR A 44 6.68 9.42 -6.98
CA THR A 44 5.62 8.41 -6.96
C THR A 44 6.11 7.21 -6.19
N VAL A 45 5.40 6.83 -5.12
CA VAL A 45 5.77 5.68 -4.29
C VAL A 45 4.63 4.71 -4.12
N CYS A 46 4.95 3.46 -3.80
CA CYS A 46 4.02 2.45 -3.33
C CYS A 46 4.19 2.27 -1.81
N LEU A 47 3.08 2.20 -1.08
CA LEU A 47 3.04 1.91 0.33
C LEU A 47 2.27 0.61 0.55
N ASP A 48 2.99 -0.44 0.94
CA ASP A 48 2.41 -1.77 1.13
C ASP A 48 2.68 -2.33 2.53
N SER A 49 1.73 -3.14 3.04
CA SER A 49 1.80 -3.75 4.37
C SER A 49 1.89 -5.27 4.25
N THR A 50 2.90 -5.86 4.86
CA THR A 50 3.04 -7.31 5.00
C THR A 50 2.64 -7.74 6.40
N HIS A 51 1.53 -8.48 6.48
CA HIS A 51 1.01 -9.02 7.74
C HIS A 51 1.84 -10.20 8.26
N ASN A 52 1.86 -10.37 9.58
CA ASN A 52 2.51 -11.49 10.27
C ASN A 52 4.01 -11.61 9.98
N THR A 53 4.70 -10.49 9.79
CA THR A 53 6.14 -10.49 9.45
C THR A 53 6.98 -11.06 10.60
N CYS A 54 6.64 -10.69 11.84
CA CYS A 54 7.25 -11.24 13.04
C CYS A 54 6.29 -11.18 14.23
N LYS A 55 6.76 -11.66 15.38
CA LYS A 55 6.10 -11.52 16.67
C LYS A 55 6.85 -10.50 17.50
N GLY A 56 6.11 -9.60 18.12
CA GLY A 56 6.70 -8.64 19.06
C GLY A 56 6.96 -9.27 20.42
N MET A 57 7.30 -8.43 21.40
CA MET A 57 7.75 -8.88 22.72
C MET A 57 6.66 -9.64 23.48
N ASP A 58 5.40 -9.27 23.27
CA ASP A 58 4.23 -9.88 23.90
C ASP A 58 3.58 -10.95 23.00
N LYS A 59 4.32 -11.43 21.99
CA LYS A 59 3.88 -12.38 20.96
C LYS A 59 2.74 -11.85 20.08
N GLU A 60 2.52 -10.54 20.10
CA GLU A 60 1.57 -9.85 19.25
C GLU A 60 2.01 -9.88 17.78
N LYS A 61 1.05 -9.72 16.87
CA LYS A 61 1.33 -9.67 15.43
C LYS A 61 1.98 -8.33 15.11
N VAL A 62 3.05 -8.36 14.33
CA VAL A 62 3.72 -7.16 13.83
C VAL A 62 3.55 -7.06 12.31
N PHE A 63 3.17 -5.86 11.86
CA PHE A 63 2.95 -5.49 10.48
C PHE A 63 4.16 -4.72 9.96
N LEU A 64 4.71 -5.13 8.83
CA LEU A 64 5.78 -4.43 8.14
C LEU A 64 5.18 -3.57 7.03
N ASN A 65 5.25 -2.27 7.17
CA ASN A 65 4.95 -1.33 6.10
C ASN A 65 6.24 -0.95 5.39
N THR A 66 6.21 -1.00 4.06
CA THR A 66 7.34 -0.65 3.20
C THR A 66 6.93 0.46 2.25
N VAL A 67 7.75 1.51 2.17
CA VAL A 67 7.69 2.50 1.11
C VAL A 67 8.60 2.03 -0.01
N LEU A 68 8.09 1.83 -1.21
CA LEU A 68 8.83 1.44 -2.40
C LEU A 68 8.70 2.50 -3.48
N THR A 69 9.71 2.61 -4.33
CA THR A 69 9.61 3.36 -5.59
C THR A 69 10.20 2.52 -6.73
N GLN A 70 10.05 2.98 -7.96
CA GLN A 70 10.75 2.41 -9.10
C GLN A 70 12.13 3.08 -9.25
N ASP A 71 13.19 2.27 -9.24
CA ASP A 71 14.52 2.71 -9.58
C ASP A 71 14.58 3.14 -11.06
N ARG A 72 14.95 4.40 -11.31
CA ARG A 72 14.90 5.01 -12.66
C ARG A 72 15.91 4.43 -13.64
N VAL A 73 16.95 3.75 -13.15
CA VAL A 73 18.01 3.17 -13.99
C VAL A 73 17.64 1.75 -14.42
N THR A 74 17.17 0.94 -13.48
CA THR A 74 16.90 -0.49 -13.68
C THR A 74 15.43 -0.80 -13.95
N GLY A 75 14.53 0.15 -13.67
CA GLY A 75 13.08 -0.05 -13.73
C GLY A 75 12.53 -0.96 -12.63
N LYS A 76 13.35 -1.40 -11.68
CA LYS A 76 12.96 -2.34 -10.61
C LYS A 76 12.45 -1.62 -9.37
N GLY A 77 11.64 -2.29 -8.57
CA GLY A 77 11.23 -1.78 -7.26
C GLY A 77 12.43 -1.67 -6.30
N VAL A 78 12.55 -0.54 -5.61
CA VAL A 78 13.57 -0.29 -4.58
C VAL A 78 12.90 0.22 -3.30
N PRO A 79 13.21 -0.36 -2.12
CA PRO A 79 12.61 0.06 -0.87
C PRO A 79 13.26 1.35 -0.33
N LEU A 80 12.45 2.37 -0.08
CA LEU A 80 12.88 3.66 0.46
C LEU A 80 12.83 3.73 1.98
N ALA A 81 11.87 3.08 2.62
CA ALA A 81 11.73 3.12 4.07
C ALA A 81 10.95 1.92 4.60
N PHE A 82 11.17 1.60 5.87
CA PHE A 82 10.49 0.52 6.57
C PHE A 82 9.89 1.02 7.89
N MET A 83 8.68 0.54 8.19
CA MET A 83 8.01 0.70 9.48
C MET A 83 7.49 -0.64 9.98
N LEU A 84 7.74 -0.97 11.25
CA LEU A 84 7.09 -2.04 11.99
C LEU A 84 6.14 -1.43 13.02
N THR A 85 4.94 -1.99 13.12
CA THR A 85 3.92 -1.62 14.10
C THR A 85 3.16 -2.86 14.56
N ASN A 86 2.68 -2.87 15.81
CA ASN A 86 1.78 -3.91 16.33
C ASN A 86 0.29 -3.60 16.11
N TYR A 87 -0.03 -2.41 15.60
CA TYR A 87 -1.40 -1.99 15.32
C TYR A 87 -1.59 -1.63 13.85
N GLU A 88 -2.69 -2.12 13.28
CA GLU A 88 -3.11 -1.85 11.91
C GLU A 88 -4.20 -0.78 11.89
N SER A 89 -3.83 0.44 12.28
CA SER A 89 -4.66 1.63 12.21
C SER A 89 -3.98 2.74 11.41
N HIS A 90 -4.65 3.87 11.27
CA HIS A 90 -4.06 5.03 10.59
C HIS A 90 -3.03 5.75 11.47
N CYS A 91 -3.05 5.59 12.79
CA CYS A 91 -2.20 6.33 13.72
C CYS A 91 -0.69 5.99 13.56
N PRO A 92 -0.27 4.71 13.50
CA PRO A 92 1.14 4.38 13.25
C PRO A 92 1.61 4.89 11.89
N LEU A 93 0.74 4.79 10.87
CA LEU A 93 1.07 5.27 9.54
C LEU A 93 1.22 6.79 9.50
N GLU A 94 0.32 7.51 10.16
CA GLU A 94 0.40 8.97 10.29
C GLU A 94 1.71 9.39 10.98
N HIS A 95 2.05 8.72 12.09
CA HIS A 95 3.28 9.00 12.81
C HIS A 95 4.52 8.75 11.95
N PHE A 96 4.57 7.62 11.26
CA PHE A 96 5.68 7.24 10.40
C PHE A 96 5.87 8.18 9.21
N LEU A 97 4.79 8.56 8.52
CA LEU A 97 4.88 9.45 7.36
C LEU A 97 5.28 10.88 7.79
N LYS A 98 4.75 11.39 8.91
CA LYS A 98 5.21 12.67 9.49
C LYS A 98 6.68 12.62 9.86
N TRP A 99 7.13 11.53 10.48
CA TRP A 99 8.53 11.32 10.81
C TRP A 99 9.43 11.26 9.57
N LEU A 100 9.03 10.52 8.52
CA LEU A 100 9.77 10.46 7.25
C LEU A 100 9.93 11.84 6.61
N ARG A 101 8.87 12.65 6.65
CA ARG A 101 8.88 14.01 6.13
C ARG A 101 9.91 14.88 6.87
N GLN A 102 9.91 14.82 8.19
CA GLN A 102 10.81 15.60 9.04
C GLN A 102 12.27 15.15 8.94
N GLU A 103 12.53 13.83 8.97
CA GLU A 103 13.87 13.27 9.11
C GLU A 103 14.56 12.93 7.79
N CYS A 104 13.78 12.75 6.72
CA CYS A 104 14.24 12.27 5.42
C CYS A 104 13.79 13.15 4.25
N SER A 105 13.12 14.29 4.51
CA SER A 105 12.57 15.17 3.47
C SER A 105 11.66 14.44 2.48
N PHE A 106 10.91 13.47 2.99
CA PHE A 106 9.99 12.66 2.19
C PHE A 106 8.74 13.47 1.82
N GLU A 107 8.64 13.82 0.53
CA GLU A 107 7.64 14.77 0.01
C GLU A 107 7.00 14.30 -1.31
N PRO A 108 6.31 13.14 -1.34
CA PRO A 108 5.79 12.54 -2.57
C PRO A 108 4.65 13.35 -3.21
N GLU A 109 4.52 13.26 -4.53
CA GLU A 109 3.36 13.78 -5.27
C GLU A 109 2.22 12.76 -5.27
N SER A 110 2.55 11.48 -5.41
CA SER A 110 1.57 10.39 -5.39
C SER A 110 2.01 9.19 -4.56
N ILE A 111 1.03 8.55 -3.91
CA ILE A 111 1.23 7.34 -3.13
C ILE A 111 0.22 6.30 -3.59
N MET A 112 0.72 5.18 -4.10
CA MET A 112 -0.05 4.00 -4.42
C MET A 112 -0.23 3.12 -3.18
N ILE A 113 -1.47 2.76 -2.86
CA ILE A 113 -1.82 1.88 -1.74
C ILE A 113 -2.72 0.72 -2.19
N ASP A 114 -2.91 -0.28 -1.35
CA ASP A 114 -4.07 -1.17 -1.46
C ASP A 114 -5.38 -0.37 -1.30
N CYS A 115 -6.53 -0.99 -1.61
CA CYS A 115 -7.84 -0.36 -1.44
C CYS A 115 -8.23 -0.21 0.05
N SER A 116 -7.44 0.57 0.81
CA SER A 116 -7.52 0.71 2.26
C SER A 116 -7.83 2.16 2.67
N ASP A 117 -9.03 2.37 3.20
CA ASP A 117 -9.45 3.66 3.77
C ASP A 117 -8.55 4.08 4.94
N THR A 118 -8.06 3.11 5.71
CA THR A 118 -7.13 3.35 6.83
C THR A 118 -5.82 3.97 6.34
N LYS A 119 -5.26 3.44 5.25
CA LYS A 119 -4.02 4.01 4.69
C LYS A 119 -4.29 5.38 4.06
N ALA A 120 -5.40 5.54 3.35
CA ALA A 120 -5.79 6.83 2.77
C ALA A 120 -5.95 7.92 3.85
N LEU A 121 -6.59 7.58 4.98
CA LEU A 121 -6.71 8.48 6.12
C LEU A 121 -5.35 8.84 6.73
N GLY A 122 -4.46 7.85 6.90
CA GLY A 122 -3.10 8.08 7.42
C GLY A 122 -2.29 9.02 6.53
N ILE A 123 -2.36 8.84 5.20
CA ILE A 123 -1.73 9.73 4.22
C ILE A 123 -2.29 11.16 4.36
N ASN A 124 -3.62 11.32 4.29
CA ASN A 124 -4.24 12.64 4.36
C ASN A 124 -3.90 13.41 5.64
N LYS A 125 -3.82 12.72 6.79
CA LYS A 125 -3.42 13.34 8.06
C LYS A 125 -1.93 13.67 8.16
N SER A 126 -1.08 12.99 7.39
CA SER A 126 0.37 13.21 7.38
C SER A 126 0.77 14.43 6.54
N PHE A 127 -0.07 14.78 5.57
CA PHE A 127 0.16 15.84 4.61
C PHE A 127 -1.01 16.86 4.61
N PRO A 128 -1.34 17.50 5.75
CA PRO A 128 -2.51 18.37 5.85
C PRO A 128 -2.39 19.65 5.01
N ASP A 129 -1.17 20.03 4.65
CA ASP A 129 -0.81 21.25 3.92
C ASP A 129 -0.64 21.02 2.41
N ARG A 130 -0.82 19.79 1.92
CA ARG A 130 -0.69 19.46 0.50
C ARG A 130 -1.61 18.33 0.06
N ALA A 131 -2.08 18.40 -1.17
CA ALA A 131 -2.82 17.30 -1.77
C ALA A 131 -1.83 16.21 -2.23
N ILE A 132 -2.02 14.98 -1.75
CA ILE A 132 -1.31 13.78 -2.23
C ILE A 132 -2.27 13.02 -3.14
N MET A 133 -1.83 12.70 -4.35
CA MET A 133 -2.61 11.84 -5.23
C MET A 133 -2.55 10.39 -4.74
N ILE A 134 -3.66 9.87 -4.24
CA ILE A 134 -3.77 8.48 -3.82
C ILE A 134 -4.16 7.63 -5.04
N ILE A 135 -3.29 6.67 -5.38
CA ILE A 135 -3.52 5.70 -6.46
C ILE A 135 -3.84 4.34 -5.83
N TYR A 136 -4.77 3.59 -6.39
CA TYR A 136 -4.99 2.21 -5.96
C TYR A 136 -4.16 1.21 -6.75
N CYS A 137 -3.53 0.29 -6.03
CA CYS A 137 -2.75 -0.79 -6.60
C CYS A 137 -3.63 -1.69 -7.45
N TYR A 138 -3.25 -1.80 -8.73
CA TYR A 138 -3.91 -2.64 -9.72
C TYR A 138 -4.22 -4.05 -9.21
N TRP A 139 -3.21 -4.72 -8.63
CA TRP A 139 -3.33 -6.10 -8.19
C TRP A 139 -4.34 -6.26 -7.05
N HIS A 140 -4.30 -5.36 -6.06
CA HIS A 140 -5.25 -5.37 -4.95
C HIS A 140 -6.67 -5.05 -5.41
N LEU A 141 -6.82 -4.12 -6.37
CA LEU A 141 -8.11 -3.81 -6.98
C LEU A 141 -8.70 -5.03 -7.70
N TRP A 142 -7.87 -5.72 -8.49
CA TRP A 142 -8.27 -6.94 -9.18
C TRP A 142 -8.69 -8.05 -8.19
N GLN A 143 -7.92 -8.29 -7.14
CA GLN A 143 -8.29 -9.25 -6.10
C GLN A 143 -9.62 -8.91 -5.42
N ALA A 144 -9.85 -7.62 -5.14
CA ALA A 144 -11.11 -7.16 -4.58
C ALA A 144 -12.27 -7.45 -5.54
N TRP A 145 -12.10 -7.19 -6.84
CA TRP A 145 -13.09 -7.49 -7.86
C TRP A 145 -13.37 -8.99 -7.94
N GLU A 146 -12.33 -9.82 -8.08
CA GLU A 146 -12.45 -11.27 -8.19
C GLU A 146 -13.24 -11.88 -7.01
N LYS A 147 -12.92 -11.46 -5.78
CA LYS A 147 -13.63 -11.88 -4.58
C LYS A 147 -15.11 -11.49 -4.62
N ASN A 148 -15.42 -10.27 -5.05
CA ASN A 148 -16.80 -9.78 -5.13
C ASN A 148 -17.59 -10.46 -6.26
N ILE A 149 -17.00 -10.64 -7.44
CA ILE A 149 -17.58 -11.36 -8.58
C ILE A 149 -17.99 -12.77 -8.14
N THR A 150 -17.05 -13.50 -7.53
CA THR A 150 -17.27 -14.89 -7.12
C THR A 150 -18.35 -15.02 -6.04
N SER A 151 -18.38 -14.10 -5.08
CA SER A 151 -19.26 -14.20 -3.90
C SER A 151 -20.63 -13.56 -4.07
N LYS A 152 -20.76 -12.50 -4.88
CA LYS A 152 -21.99 -11.69 -4.98
C LYS A 152 -22.77 -11.91 -6.26
N ILE A 153 -22.14 -12.37 -7.33
CA ILE A 153 -22.83 -12.54 -8.61
C ILE A 153 -23.60 -13.86 -8.62
N THR A 154 -24.89 -13.75 -8.93
CA THR A 154 -25.81 -14.88 -9.03
C THR A 154 -26.46 -14.87 -10.40
N PHE A 155 -26.44 -16.03 -11.07
CA PHE A 155 -27.06 -16.20 -12.38
C PHE A 155 -28.41 -16.86 -12.21
N LYS A 156 -29.49 -16.15 -12.57
CA LYS A 156 -30.84 -16.71 -12.55
C LYS A 156 -30.93 -17.84 -13.59
N GLY A 157 -31.54 -18.96 -13.20
CA GLY A 157 -31.78 -20.09 -14.11
C GLY A 157 -30.60 -21.03 -14.32
N VAL A 158 -29.39 -20.68 -13.85
CA VAL A 158 -28.21 -21.55 -13.97
C VAL A 158 -28.12 -22.49 -12.77
N ARG A 159 -28.46 -23.76 -12.98
CA ARG A 159 -28.46 -24.80 -11.92
C ARG A 159 -27.19 -25.63 -11.87
N ARG A 160 -26.48 -25.76 -13.00
CA ARG A 160 -25.26 -26.58 -13.10
C ARG A 160 -24.05 -25.79 -12.62
N LYS A 161 -23.18 -26.43 -11.85
CA LYS A 161 -21.97 -25.80 -11.31
C LYS A 161 -20.98 -25.44 -12.41
N GLU A 162 -20.85 -26.27 -13.44
CA GLU A 162 -19.94 -26.04 -14.57
C GLU A 162 -20.35 -24.80 -15.36
N ALA A 163 -21.63 -24.71 -15.74
CA ALA A 163 -22.17 -23.55 -16.46
C ALA A 163 -22.03 -22.23 -15.66
N ARG A 164 -22.14 -22.29 -14.33
CA ARG A 164 -21.87 -21.13 -13.47
C ARG A 164 -20.39 -20.75 -13.50
N ALA A 165 -19.50 -21.73 -13.46
CA ALA A 165 -18.06 -21.48 -13.47
C ALA A 165 -17.59 -20.87 -14.80
N GLU A 166 -18.14 -21.33 -15.93
CA GLU A 166 -17.89 -20.75 -17.25
C GLU A 166 -18.33 -19.28 -17.31
N LEU A 167 -19.56 -18.97 -16.90
CA LEU A 167 -20.06 -17.59 -16.88
C LEU A 167 -19.27 -16.66 -15.95
N LEU A 168 -18.83 -17.15 -14.79
CA LEU A 168 -17.95 -16.38 -13.91
C LEU A 168 -16.60 -16.10 -14.57
N LYS A 169 -16.04 -17.10 -15.25
CA LYS A 169 -14.77 -16.96 -15.96
C LYS A 169 -14.88 -15.96 -17.10
N ASP A 170 -15.94 -16.02 -17.91
CA ASP A 170 -16.16 -15.08 -19.01
C ASP A 170 -16.25 -13.64 -18.50
N LEU A 171 -16.95 -13.43 -17.38
CA LEU A 171 -17.05 -12.12 -16.74
C LEU A 171 -15.71 -11.65 -16.18
N GLN A 172 -14.94 -12.54 -15.55
CA GLN A 172 -13.57 -12.24 -15.09
C GLN A 172 -12.69 -11.85 -16.28
N ASP A 173 -12.72 -12.60 -17.38
CA ASP A 173 -11.92 -12.30 -18.56
C ASP A 173 -12.31 -10.94 -19.18
N ALA A 174 -13.61 -10.60 -19.22
CA ALA A 174 -14.09 -9.32 -19.72
C ALA A 174 -13.66 -8.12 -18.85
N LEU A 175 -13.87 -8.21 -17.53
CA LEU A 175 -13.44 -7.18 -16.59
C LEU A 175 -11.91 -7.06 -16.53
N GLY A 176 -11.21 -8.18 -16.68
CA GLY A 176 -9.76 -8.21 -16.79
C GLY A 176 -9.28 -7.42 -18.01
N ARG A 177 -9.90 -7.60 -19.18
CA ARG A 177 -9.57 -6.82 -20.39
C ARG A 177 -9.76 -5.32 -20.18
N LEU A 178 -10.88 -4.91 -19.58
CA LEU A 178 -11.12 -3.51 -19.24
C LEU A 178 -10.04 -2.93 -18.32
N LEU A 179 -9.65 -3.68 -17.29
CA LEU A 179 -8.68 -3.19 -16.32
C LEU A 179 -7.26 -3.06 -16.91
N HIS A 180 -6.90 -3.91 -17.88
CA HIS A 180 -5.61 -3.87 -18.57
C HIS A 180 -5.58 -2.91 -19.77
N ALA A 181 -6.69 -2.22 -20.08
CA ALA A 181 -6.76 -1.35 -21.26
C ALA A 181 -5.66 -0.29 -21.23
N GLY A 182 -4.83 -0.27 -22.27
CA GLY A 182 -3.67 0.62 -22.34
C GLY A 182 -4.02 2.04 -22.80
N THR A 183 -5.21 2.22 -23.37
CA THR A 183 -5.71 3.50 -23.90
C THR A 183 -7.21 3.63 -23.64
N ALA A 184 -7.74 4.86 -23.75
CA ALA A 184 -9.18 5.10 -23.65
C ALA A 184 -9.96 4.36 -24.76
N GLU A 185 -9.46 4.36 -26.00
CA GLU A 185 -10.11 3.66 -27.12
C GLU A 185 -10.17 2.14 -26.90
N ASP A 186 -9.10 1.55 -26.38
CA ASP A 186 -9.03 0.14 -26.01
C ASP A 186 -10.02 -0.22 -24.89
N PHE A 187 -10.16 0.68 -23.90
CA PHE A 187 -11.14 0.54 -22.83
C PHE A 187 -12.57 0.58 -23.37
N GLU A 188 -12.92 1.59 -24.17
CA GLU A 188 -14.26 1.74 -24.75
C GLU A 188 -14.61 0.55 -25.66
N THR A 189 -13.64 0.06 -26.44
CA THR A 189 -13.81 -1.16 -27.24
C THR A 189 -14.18 -2.35 -26.36
N HIS A 190 -13.45 -2.59 -25.27
CA HIS A 190 -13.78 -3.68 -24.35
C HIS A 190 -15.10 -3.47 -23.60
N TRP A 191 -15.52 -2.22 -23.41
CA TRP A 191 -16.76 -1.86 -22.71
C TRP A 191 -17.99 -2.12 -23.58
N GLU A 192 -17.93 -1.75 -24.87
CA GLU A 192 -19.05 -1.93 -25.82
C GLU A 192 -19.40 -3.41 -26.08
N PHE A 193 -18.42 -4.31 -25.92
CA PHE A 193 -18.59 -5.76 -26.16
C PHE A 193 -18.83 -6.57 -24.88
N MET A 194 -19.15 -5.91 -23.76
CA MET A 194 -19.43 -6.55 -22.46
C MET A 194 -20.94 -6.64 -22.17
#